data_AF-A0A202E2X8-F1
#
_entry.id   AF-A0A202E2X8-F1
#
_cell.length_a   1.000
_cell.length_b   1.000
_cell.length_c   1.000
_cell.angle_alpha   90.00
_cell.angle_beta   90.00
_cell.angle_gamma   90.00
#
_symmetry.space_group_name_H-M   'P 1'
#
loop_
_entity.id
_entity.type
_entity.pdbx_description
1 polymer ?
#
loop_
_entity_poly.entity_id
_entity_poly.type
_entity_poly.pdbx_seq_one_letter_code
_entity_poly.pdbx_strand_id
1 'polypeptide(L)'
;MEYDYDLSEVIIGGELSLATRNSVHGWVLLADRVESLRVELTGNACEELAGRTIRFHHTSKRPDFSRRLAQLNGMVTQRHIGVVGAIRHEGDCLDLEWYCQSGRIGARLQGFIVEIDPKEPAESCRAFEDYMQEEVEEPEGFEESGLFESFDDFLHDDNEPSYQEFVAKMEKFEETVIEGKGESVRIGSLFDEHHWPKPEGLTEDAAQEVMSRVLATLARFNVAFDMCPKCTWQHAYQLIHDKLADEEFYPVMKGSDWISHYGASDFCGPCQEEFEKECESMELFEDDNDVDIESLNG
;
A
#
# COMPACT_ATOMS: atom_id res chain seq x y z
N MET A 1 8.22 22.86 10.99
CA MET A 1 6.89 22.35 10.54
C MET A 1 6.61 21.18 11.45
N GLU A 2 5.48 21.17 12.13
CA GLU A 2 5.11 20.14 13.10
C GLU A 2 4.44 18.99 12.34
N TYR A 3 4.81 17.74 12.65
CA TYR A 3 4.10 16.57 12.13
C TYR A 3 2.77 16.42 12.86
N ASP A 4 1.73 15.95 12.18
CA ASP A 4 0.50 15.55 12.89
C ASP A 4 0.84 14.38 13.84
N TYR A 5 1.76 13.51 13.41
CA TYR A 5 2.30 12.41 14.22
C TYR A 5 3.81 12.27 14.04
N ASP A 6 4.53 12.29 15.16
CA ASP A 6 5.96 11.99 15.22
C ASP A 6 6.20 10.59 15.80
N LEU A 7 6.67 9.68 14.96
CA LEU A 7 6.93 8.28 15.27
C LEU A 7 8.40 7.98 15.64
N SER A 8 9.27 8.99 15.71
CA SER A 8 10.73 8.82 15.92
C SER A 8 11.08 7.94 17.14
N GLU A 9 10.32 8.10 18.23
CA GLU A 9 10.55 7.37 19.48
C GLU A 9 9.98 5.95 19.48
N VAL A 10 8.92 5.69 18.71
CA VAL A 10 8.21 4.41 18.77
C VAL A 10 8.66 3.41 17.72
N ILE A 11 9.26 3.85 16.61
CA ILE A 11 9.77 2.93 15.59
C ILE A 11 10.96 2.13 16.15
N ILE A 12 10.95 0.81 15.97
CA ILE A 12 12.06 -0.08 16.37
C ILE A 12 12.77 -0.72 15.18
N GLY A 13 12.12 -0.73 14.02
CA GLY A 13 12.69 -1.17 12.77
C GLY A 13 11.71 -1.08 11.62
N GLY A 14 12.11 -1.56 10.46
CA GLY A 14 11.29 -1.52 9.25
C GLY A 14 12.06 -2.00 8.03
N GLU A 15 11.30 -2.25 6.98
CA GLU A 15 11.81 -2.49 5.64
C GLU A 15 10.96 -1.68 4.66
N LEU A 16 11.62 -0.91 3.78
CA LEU A 16 10.96 -0.16 2.72
C LEU A 16 11.62 -0.48 1.39
N SER A 17 10.83 -0.99 0.46
CA SER A 17 11.19 -1.16 -0.95
C SER A 17 10.95 0.14 -1.70
N LEU A 18 12.01 0.65 -2.32
CA LEU A 18 12.06 1.83 -3.16
C LEU A 18 12.52 1.44 -4.58
N ALA A 19 12.38 0.15 -4.92
CA ALA A 19 12.85 -0.45 -6.16
C ALA A 19 12.12 0.15 -7.38
N THR A 20 10.84 0.42 -7.22
CA THR A 20 9.94 0.85 -8.29
C THR A 20 9.77 2.37 -8.27
N ARG A 21 9.89 3.00 -9.45
CA ARG A 21 9.64 4.45 -9.58
C ARG A 21 8.19 4.76 -9.21
N ASN A 22 7.99 5.86 -8.49
CA ASN A 22 6.71 6.37 -8.00
C ASN A 22 6.00 5.44 -7.00
N SER A 23 6.68 4.45 -6.44
CA SER A 23 6.13 3.55 -5.42
C SER A 23 7.12 3.33 -4.29
N VAL A 24 6.62 3.39 -3.07
CA VAL A 24 7.32 2.99 -1.86
C VAL A 24 6.40 2.08 -1.07
N HIS A 25 6.81 0.85 -0.82
CA HIS A 25 6.02 -0.10 -0.05
C HIS A 25 6.88 -0.85 0.96
N GLY A 26 6.26 -1.37 2.01
CA GLY A 26 6.95 -2.16 3.02
C GLY A 26 6.25 -2.10 4.36
N TRP A 27 7.03 -2.19 5.43
CA TRP A 27 6.51 -2.21 6.80
C TRP A 27 7.41 -1.48 7.79
N VAL A 28 6.80 -0.99 8.86
CA VAL A 28 7.47 -0.33 9.98
C VAL A 28 7.04 -1.00 11.27
N LEU A 29 7.99 -1.47 12.07
CA LEU A 29 7.74 -2.03 13.39
C LEU A 29 7.69 -0.91 14.43
N LEU A 30 6.61 -0.89 15.20
CA LEU A 30 6.44 -0.01 16.36
C LEU A 30 6.72 -0.82 17.63
N ALA A 31 7.36 -0.19 18.61
CA ALA A 31 7.54 -0.75 19.95
C ALA A 31 6.20 -1.22 20.53
N ASP A 32 6.22 -2.26 21.35
CA ASP A 32 5.09 -2.84 22.08
C ASP A 32 3.82 -3.15 21.23
N ARG A 33 3.95 -3.21 19.90
CA ARG A 33 2.94 -3.76 19.00
C ARG A 33 3.41 -5.09 18.43
N VAL A 34 2.48 -6.03 18.35
CA VAL A 34 2.71 -7.34 17.70
C VAL A 34 2.73 -7.15 16.19
N GLU A 35 1.91 -6.25 15.67
CA GLU A 35 1.73 -6.03 14.25
C GLU A 35 2.62 -4.89 13.73
N SER A 36 3.10 -5.07 12.50
CA SER A 36 3.79 -4.02 11.77
C SER A 36 2.80 -3.07 11.11
N LEU A 37 3.22 -1.83 10.93
CA LEU A 37 2.54 -0.85 10.12
C LEU A 37 2.91 -1.08 8.66
N ARG A 38 1.97 -1.54 7.84
CA ARG A 38 2.14 -1.66 6.39
C ARG A 38 2.08 -0.27 5.75
N VAL A 39 3.00 0.00 4.84
CA VAL A 39 3.15 1.29 4.17
C VAL A 39 3.07 1.08 2.67
N GLU A 40 2.21 1.82 1.99
CA GLU A 40 2.02 1.81 0.53
C GLU A 40 1.86 3.26 0.06
N LEU A 41 2.93 3.84 -0.46
CA LEU A 41 3.00 5.26 -0.76
C LEU A 41 3.33 5.48 -2.23
N THR A 42 2.62 6.43 -2.82
CA THR A 42 2.92 6.95 -4.15
C THR A 42 3.98 8.03 -4.06
N GLY A 43 4.99 7.97 -4.92
CA GLY A 43 6.08 8.93 -4.98
C GLY A 43 7.46 8.29 -4.91
N ASN A 44 8.50 9.13 -4.85
CA ASN A 44 9.88 8.69 -4.90
C ASN A 44 10.61 9.09 -3.61
N ALA A 45 11.50 8.23 -3.13
CA ALA A 45 12.53 8.60 -2.17
C ALA A 45 13.56 9.55 -2.81
N CYS A 46 14.54 10.02 -2.02
CA CYS A 46 15.67 10.74 -2.59
C CYS A 46 16.47 9.88 -3.58
N GLU A 47 17.22 10.54 -4.47
CA GLU A 47 17.98 9.89 -5.56
C GLU A 47 18.94 8.80 -5.06
N GLU A 48 19.53 8.97 -3.87
CA GLU A 48 20.48 8.02 -3.29
C GLU A 48 19.84 6.66 -2.96
N LEU A 49 18.56 6.68 -2.61
CA LEU A 49 17.78 5.52 -2.22
C LEU A 49 16.91 4.96 -3.36
N ALA A 50 16.79 5.70 -4.47
CA ALA A 50 15.98 5.30 -5.60
C ALA A 50 16.47 3.99 -6.25
N GLY A 51 15.57 3.01 -6.35
CA GLY A 51 15.86 1.68 -6.88
C GLY A 51 16.46 0.72 -5.85
N ARG A 52 16.23 0.94 -4.55
CA ARG A 52 16.83 0.12 -3.48
C ARG A 52 15.81 -0.31 -2.45
N THR A 53 16.12 -1.38 -1.73
CA THR A 53 15.42 -1.72 -0.48
C THR A 53 16.26 -1.26 0.70
N ILE A 54 15.61 -0.63 1.68
CA ILE A 54 16.25 -0.26 2.94
C ILE A 54 15.66 -1.08 4.08
N ARG A 55 16.53 -1.69 4.88
CA ARG A 55 16.18 -2.31 6.17
C ARG A 55 16.78 -1.49 7.27
N PHE A 56 16.02 -1.18 8.29
CA PHE A 56 16.52 -0.44 9.44
C PHE A 56 16.05 -1.06 10.73
N HIS A 57 16.92 -1.06 11.73
CA HIS A 57 16.57 -1.55 13.06
C HIS A 57 17.38 -0.83 14.14
N HIS A 58 16.79 -0.72 15.32
CA HIS A 58 17.43 -0.10 16.45
C HIS A 58 18.36 -1.08 17.17
N THR A 59 19.57 -0.64 17.52
CA THR A 59 20.58 -1.51 18.17
C THR A 59 20.42 -1.64 19.68
N SER A 60 19.81 -0.64 20.32
CA SER A 60 19.73 -0.58 21.77
C SER A 60 18.39 -1.06 22.28
N LYS A 61 18.37 -1.70 23.47
CA LYS A 61 17.15 -1.88 24.25
C LYS A 61 16.54 -0.50 24.51
N ARG A 62 15.44 -0.20 23.83
CA ARG A 62 14.79 1.10 23.95
C ARG A 62 14.05 1.23 25.30
N PRO A 63 13.84 2.47 25.78
CA PRO A 63 12.94 2.72 26.90
C PRO A 63 11.52 2.19 26.62
N ASP A 64 10.77 1.91 27.68
CA ASP A 64 9.35 1.58 27.61
C ASP A 64 8.56 2.79 27.06
N PHE A 65 7.91 2.61 25.89
CA PHE A 65 7.12 3.66 25.23
C PHE A 65 5.61 3.42 25.34
N SER A 66 5.16 2.53 26.23
CA SER A 66 3.75 2.18 26.40
C SER A 66 2.85 3.42 26.50
N ARG A 67 3.32 4.49 27.16
CA ARG A 67 2.57 5.75 27.30
C ARG A 67 2.38 6.51 25.97
N ARG A 68 3.39 6.55 25.10
CA ARG A 68 3.32 7.25 23.81
C ARG A 68 2.55 6.42 22.78
N LEU A 69 2.70 5.10 22.82
CA LEU A 69 1.90 4.18 22.01
C LEU A 69 0.42 4.24 22.35
N ALA A 70 0.07 4.35 23.64
CA ALA A 70 -1.32 4.53 24.05
C ALA A 70 -1.95 5.82 23.47
N GLN A 71 -1.16 6.86 23.18
CA GLN A 71 -1.64 8.07 22.51
C GLN A 71 -1.81 7.87 21.00
N LEU A 72 -1.05 6.95 20.40
CA LEU A 72 -1.13 6.60 18.97
C LEU A 72 -2.16 5.50 18.69
N ASN A 73 -2.61 4.76 19.72
CA ASN A 73 -3.64 3.74 19.60
C ASN A 73 -4.96 4.37 19.13
N GLY A 74 -5.48 3.86 18.01
CA GLY A 74 -6.65 4.39 17.32
C GLY A 74 -6.36 5.50 16.29
N MET A 75 -5.13 6.01 16.22
CA MET A 75 -4.73 7.05 15.25
C MET A 75 -3.86 6.51 14.12
N VAL A 76 -3.15 5.40 14.36
CA VAL A 76 -2.30 4.73 13.38
C VAL A 76 -2.99 3.42 12.98
N THR A 77 -3.60 3.41 11.80
CA THR A 77 -4.19 2.20 11.19
C THR A 77 -3.07 1.20 10.87
N GLN A 78 -3.40 -0.09 10.73
CA GLN A 78 -2.39 -1.10 10.38
C GLN A 78 -1.82 -0.89 8.97
N ARG A 79 -2.58 -0.24 8.09
CA ARG A 79 -2.20 0.04 6.70
C ARG A 79 -2.25 1.53 6.40
N HIS A 80 -1.10 2.10 6.06
CA HIS A 80 -0.96 3.47 5.61
C HIS A 80 -0.86 3.53 4.10
N ILE A 81 -1.75 4.31 3.52
CA ILE A 81 -1.76 4.63 2.10
C ILE A 81 -1.67 6.12 1.92
N GLY A 82 -0.86 6.56 0.96
CA GLY A 82 -0.86 7.94 0.54
C GLY A 82 0.35 8.31 -0.28
N VAL A 83 1.05 9.38 0.11
CA VAL A 83 2.13 9.96 -0.71
C VAL A 83 3.40 10.19 0.09
N VAL A 84 4.53 9.90 -0.53
CA VAL A 84 5.86 10.18 0.03
C VAL A 84 6.05 11.68 0.20
N GLY A 85 6.42 12.12 1.40
CA GLY A 85 6.88 13.48 1.66
C GLY A 85 8.39 13.59 1.51
N ALA A 86 9.12 12.81 2.30
CA ALA A 86 10.57 12.71 2.24
C ALA A 86 11.07 11.38 2.79
N ILE A 87 11.92 10.68 2.04
CA ILE A 87 12.68 9.53 2.54
C ILE A 87 14.14 9.79 2.19
N ARG A 88 14.96 10.01 3.22
CA ARG A 88 16.36 10.44 3.07
C ARG A 88 17.25 9.76 4.10
N HIS A 89 18.45 9.39 3.68
CA HIS A 89 19.45 8.82 4.58
C HIS A 89 20.72 9.68 4.53
N GLU A 90 21.05 10.34 5.64
CA GLU A 90 22.21 11.22 5.75
C GLU A 90 23.04 10.82 6.99
N GLY A 91 24.20 10.22 6.76
CA GLY A 91 25.09 9.79 7.84
C GLY A 91 24.50 8.63 8.65
N ASP A 92 24.15 8.89 9.91
CA ASP A 92 23.54 7.94 10.86
C ASP A 92 22.05 8.23 11.10
N CYS A 93 21.44 9.01 10.21
CA CYS A 93 20.08 9.51 10.33
C CYS A 93 19.24 9.10 9.11
N LEU A 94 18.13 8.40 9.35
CA LEU A 94 17.10 8.10 8.36
C LEU A 94 15.87 8.97 8.65
N ASP A 95 15.57 9.90 7.75
CA ASP A 95 14.36 10.74 7.79
C ASP A 95 13.26 10.08 6.95
N LEU A 96 12.12 9.80 7.58
CA LEU A 96 10.91 9.27 6.94
C LEU A 96 9.78 10.28 7.12
N GLU A 97 9.08 10.59 6.03
CA GLU A 97 7.93 11.48 6.03
C GLU A 97 6.96 11.04 4.92
N TRP A 98 5.69 10.97 5.27
CA TRP A 98 4.62 10.69 4.33
C TRP A 98 3.29 11.30 4.78
N TYR A 99 2.35 11.40 3.85
CA TYR A 99 0.98 11.84 4.11
C TYR A 99 0.05 10.68 3.85
N CYS A 100 -0.80 10.34 4.82
CA CYS A 100 -1.73 9.21 4.73
C CYS A 100 -3.12 9.55 5.29
N GLN A 101 -3.94 8.53 5.50
CA GLN A 101 -5.31 8.65 6.01
C GLN A 101 -5.38 9.38 7.35
N SER A 102 -4.35 9.20 8.19
CA SER A 102 -4.25 9.84 9.51
C SER A 102 -3.77 11.29 9.45
N GLY A 103 -3.08 11.69 8.38
CA GLY A 103 -2.46 13.01 8.24
C GLY A 103 -0.98 12.92 7.85
N ARG A 104 -0.19 13.94 8.21
CA ARG A 104 1.25 13.97 7.97
C ARG A 104 2.00 13.24 9.08
N ILE A 105 2.72 12.21 8.70
CA ILE A 105 3.53 11.40 9.62
C ILE A 105 5.00 11.67 9.33
N GLY A 106 5.78 11.81 10.40
CA GLY A 106 7.23 11.97 10.33
C GLY A 106 7.95 11.09 11.34
N ALA A 107 9.17 10.68 10.99
CA ALA A 107 10.10 10.04 11.90
C ALA A 107 11.54 10.38 11.51
N ARG A 108 12.32 10.82 12.49
CA ARG A 108 13.77 11.04 12.37
C ARG A 108 14.49 9.97 13.18
N LEU A 109 15.03 8.99 12.48
CA LEU A 109 15.60 7.78 13.07
C LEU A 109 17.12 7.93 13.21
N GLN A 110 17.57 8.34 14.40
CA GLN A 110 18.99 8.47 14.75
C GLN A 110 19.51 7.21 15.46
N GLY A 111 20.72 6.76 15.11
CA GLY A 111 21.37 5.61 15.75
C GLY A 111 20.80 4.25 15.33
N PHE A 112 20.01 4.21 14.26
CA PHE A 112 19.59 2.96 13.63
C PHE A 112 20.73 2.42 12.77
N ILE A 113 20.83 1.10 12.71
CA ILE A 113 21.57 0.46 11.62
C ILE A 113 20.64 0.51 10.40
N VAL A 114 21.13 1.08 9.32
CA VAL A 114 20.43 1.14 8.03
C VAL A 114 21.23 0.31 7.03
N GLU A 115 20.66 -0.81 6.63
CA GLU A 115 21.15 -1.67 5.56
C GLU A 115 20.46 -1.24 4.27
N ILE A 116 21.26 -0.95 3.26
CA ILE A 116 20.77 -0.51 1.95
C ILE A 116 21.20 -1.58 0.96
N ASP A 117 20.23 -2.29 0.42
CA ASP A 117 20.50 -3.31 -0.58
C ASP A 117 21.15 -2.66 -1.81
N PRO A 118 22.08 -3.37 -2.48
CA PRO A 118 22.58 -2.91 -3.76
C PRO A 118 21.41 -2.73 -4.72
N LYS A 119 21.48 -1.70 -5.56
CA LYS A 119 20.48 -1.46 -6.59
C LYS A 119 20.40 -2.69 -7.47
N GLU A 120 19.32 -3.45 -7.35
CA GLU A 120 19.05 -4.54 -8.28
C GLU A 120 18.80 -3.95 -9.67
N PRO A 121 19.23 -4.63 -10.74
CA PRO A 121 18.86 -4.21 -12.08
C PRO A 121 17.33 -4.17 -12.17
N ALA A 122 16.79 -3.11 -12.78
CA ALA A 122 15.35 -2.83 -12.85
C ALA A 122 14.50 -3.95 -13.50
N GLU A 123 15.15 -4.96 -14.07
CA GLU A 123 14.53 -6.15 -14.69
C GLU A 123 13.94 -7.14 -13.65
N SER A 124 14.20 -6.97 -12.35
CA SER A 124 13.74 -7.88 -11.29
C SER A 124 12.38 -7.54 -10.66
N CYS A 125 11.67 -6.50 -11.12
CA CYS A 125 10.41 -6.06 -10.48
C CYS A 125 9.22 -7.03 -10.63
N ARG A 126 9.38 -8.15 -11.37
CA ARG A 126 8.34 -9.19 -11.51
C ARG A 126 8.08 -9.98 -10.21
N ALA A 127 9.01 -9.95 -9.26
CA ALA A 127 8.93 -10.78 -8.06
C ALA A 127 7.77 -10.42 -7.09
N PHE A 128 7.19 -9.21 -7.16
CA PHE A 128 6.07 -8.84 -6.27
C PHE A 128 4.73 -9.44 -6.73
N GLU A 129 4.54 -9.60 -8.05
CA GLU A 129 3.35 -10.27 -8.59
C GLU A 129 3.46 -11.80 -8.40
N ASP A 130 4.66 -12.37 -8.53
CA ASP A 130 4.91 -13.79 -8.23
C ASP A 130 4.62 -14.13 -6.76
N TYR A 131 4.91 -13.23 -5.79
CA TYR A 131 4.62 -13.47 -4.37
C TYR A 131 3.12 -13.42 -4.02
N MET A 132 2.30 -12.79 -4.86
CA MET A 132 0.84 -12.79 -4.74
C MET A 132 0.21 -13.97 -5.49
N GLN A 133 0.98 -14.63 -6.37
CA GLN A 133 0.55 -15.76 -7.20
C GLN A 133 1.21 -17.09 -6.82
N GLU A 134 2.09 -17.15 -5.80
CA GLU A 134 2.45 -18.41 -5.15
C GLU A 134 1.16 -19.00 -4.56
N GLU A 135 0.44 -19.76 -5.40
CA GLU A 135 -0.48 -20.80 -4.97
C GLU A 135 0.27 -21.56 -3.88
N VAL A 136 -0.26 -21.49 -2.66
CA VAL A 136 0.22 -22.32 -1.57
C VAL A 136 0.01 -23.75 -2.07
N GLU A 137 1.08 -24.37 -2.61
CA GLU A 137 1.07 -25.78 -2.98
C GLU A 137 0.57 -26.53 -1.74
N GLU A 138 -0.68 -27.00 -1.81
CA GLU A 138 -1.25 -27.76 -0.72
C GLU A 138 -0.31 -28.95 -0.51
N PRO A 139 0.32 -29.10 0.68
CA PRO A 139 1.35 -30.10 0.87
C PRO A 139 0.78 -31.48 0.56
N GLU A 140 1.24 -32.09 -0.54
CA GLU A 140 0.86 -33.44 -0.94
C GLU A 140 1.20 -34.41 0.19
N GLY A 141 0.18 -34.85 0.92
CA GLY A 141 0.32 -35.75 2.07
C GLY A 141 -0.33 -35.28 3.37
N PHE A 142 -1.11 -34.19 3.36
CA PHE A 142 -1.93 -33.82 4.52
C PHE A 142 -3.15 -34.75 4.61
N GLU A 143 -3.01 -35.88 5.32
CA GLU A 143 -4.12 -36.81 5.57
C GLU A 143 -5.26 -36.08 6.31
N GLU A 144 -6.40 -35.87 5.63
CA GLU A 144 -7.62 -35.14 6.06
C GLU A 144 -8.28 -35.65 7.36
N SER A 145 -7.71 -36.62 8.07
CA SER A 145 -8.42 -37.37 9.11
C SER A 145 -8.24 -36.89 10.55
N GLY A 146 -7.58 -35.74 10.80
CA GLY A 146 -7.35 -35.28 12.18
C GLY A 146 -7.19 -33.79 12.47
N LEU A 147 -7.18 -32.90 11.46
CA LEU A 147 -6.98 -31.45 11.68
C LEU A 147 -8.23 -30.59 11.48
N PHE A 148 -9.32 -31.15 10.98
CA PHE A 148 -10.55 -30.39 10.70
C PHE A 148 -11.41 -30.16 11.95
N GLU A 149 -11.27 -30.98 13.01
CA GLU A 149 -11.98 -30.74 14.28
C GLU A 149 -11.40 -29.56 15.09
N SER A 150 -10.23 -29.01 14.72
CA SER A 150 -9.64 -27.85 15.43
C SER A 150 -9.78 -26.51 14.71
N PHE A 151 -10.19 -26.48 13.45
CA PHE A 151 -10.37 -25.22 12.72
C PHE A 151 -11.70 -24.55 13.07
N ASP A 152 -12.76 -25.34 13.30
CA ASP A 152 -14.02 -24.84 13.86
C ASP A 152 -13.85 -24.34 15.31
N ASP A 153 -13.03 -25.00 16.14
CA ASP A 153 -12.75 -24.54 17.51
C ASP A 153 -11.86 -23.27 17.55
N PHE A 154 -11.06 -23.00 16.51
CA PHE A 154 -10.26 -21.77 16.39
C PHE A 154 -11.09 -20.59 15.86
N LEU A 155 -12.18 -20.87 15.12
CA LEU A 155 -13.12 -19.87 14.59
C LEU A 155 -14.32 -19.59 15.52
N HIS A 156 -14.38 -20.21 16.71
CA HIS A 156 -15.55 -20.15 17.60
C HIS A 156 -15.31 -19.55 18.99
N ASP A 157 -14.20 -18.82 19.23
CA ASP A 157 -14.21 -17.86 20.35
C ASP A 157 -14.91 -16.57 19.92
N ASP A 158 -16.25 -16.64 19.82
CA ASP A 158 -17.15 -15.51 19.51
C ASP A 158 -17.00 -14.31 20.48
N ASN A 159 -16.19 -14.45 21.55
CA ASN A 159 -15.89 -13.39 22.50
C ASN A 159 -14.55 -12.68 22.23
N GLU A 160 -13.79 -13.04 21.20
CA GLU A 160 -12.61 -12.27 20.83
C GLU A 160 -13.07 -10.92 20.22
N PRO A 161 -12.74 -9.76 20.83
CA PRO A 161 -13.22 -8.45 20.37
C PRO A 161 -12.90 -8.15 18.90
N SER A 162 -11.84 -8.78 18.36
CA SER A 162 -11.37 -8.61 16.99
C SER A 162 -12.38 -9.10 15.93
N TYR A 163 -13.06 -10.23 16.17
CA TYR A 163 -13.99 -10.81 15.19
C TYR A 163 -15.28 -10.00 15.07
N GLN A 164 -15.88 -9.60 16.20
CA GLN A 164 -17.09 -8.78 16.18
C GLN A 164 -16.84 -7.40 15.52
N GLU A 165 -15.68 -6.80 15.76
CA GLU A 165 -15.26 -5.57 15.08
C GLU A 165 -15.11 -5.79 13.57
N PHE A 166 -14.54 -6.92 13.14
CA PHE A 166 -14.44 -7.28 11.73
C PHE A 166 -15.81 -7.46 11.07
N VAL A 167 -16.72 -8.22 11.68
CA VAL A 167 -18.09 -8.42 11.16
C VAL A 167 -18.82 -7.09 11.05
N ALA A 168 -18.76 -6.23 12.07
CA ALA A 168 -19.38 -4.91 12.03
C ALA A 168 -18.79 -4.01 10.90
N LYS A 169 -17.49 -4.13 10.61
CA LYS A 169 -16.85 -3.44 9.47
C LYS A 169 -17.35 -3.98 8.13
N MET A 170 -17.54 -5.29 8.00
CA MET A 170 -18.07 -5.95 6.80
C MET A 170 -19.52 -5.56 6.54
N GLU A 171 -20.39 -5.62 7.55
CA GLU A 171 -21.81 -5.22 7.43
C GLU A 171 -21.93 -3.76 7.02
N LYS A 172 -21.11 -2.88 7.62
CA LYS A 172 -21.07 -1.46 7.24
C LYS A 172 -20.67 -1.26 5.77
N PHE A 173 -19.70 -2.03 5.27
CA PHE A 173 -19.28 -1.98 3.88
C PHE A 173 -20.41 -2.43 2.94
N GLU A 174 -21.05 -3.55 3.23
CA GLU A 174 -22.18 -4.07 2.46
C GLU A 174 -23.31 -3.04 2.39
N GLU A 175 -23.72 -2.49 3.54
CA GLU A 175 -24.79 -1.49 3.61
C GLU A 175 -24.43 -0.21 2.83
N THR A 176 -23.20 0.27 2.98
CA THR A 176 -22.78 1.56 2.42
C THR A 176 -22.52 1.47 0.93
N VAL A 177 -21.72 0.49 0.51
CA VAL A 177 -21.11 0.42 -0.83
C VAL A 177 -21.91 -0.51 -1.75
N ILE A 178 -22.26 -1.72 -1.28
CA ILE A 178 -22.95 -2.72 -2.12
C ILE A 178 -24.43 -2.34 -2.26
N GLU A 179 -25.09 -2.01 -1.16
CA GLU A 179 -26.51 -1.63 -1.18
C GLU A 179 -26.72 -0.15 -1.58
N GLY A 180 -25.64 0.64 -1.68
CA GLY A 180 -25.67 2.03 -2.10
C GLY A 180 -26.43 2.96 -1.14
N LYS A 181 -26.50 2.61 0.16
CA LYS A 181 -27.16 3.45 1.18
C LYS A 181 -26.28 4.58 1.69
N GLY A 182 -24.98 4.54 1.41
CA GLY A 182 -24.04 5.61 1.75
C GLY A 182 -24.19 6.82 0.84
N GLU A 183 -24.00 8.02 1.39
CA GLU A 183 -23.77 9.21 0.56
C GLU A 183 -22.40 9.09 -0.10
N SER A 184 -22.39 8.94 -1.42
CA SER A 184 -21.17 8.96 -2.22
C SER A 184 -20.84 10.39 -2.66
N VAL A 185 -19.55 10.66 -2.83
CA VAL A 185 -19.04 11.96 -3.28
C VAL A 185 -18.11 11.73 -4.45
N ARG A 186 -18.26 12.53 -5.51
CA ARG A 186 -17.35 12.48 -6.66
C ARG A 186 -15.98 13.01 -6.28
N ILE A 187 -14.93 12.32 -6.71
CA ILE A 187 -13.53 12.76 -6.55
C ILE A 187 -13.35 14.17 -7.15
N GLY A 188 -14.00 14.46 -8.29
CA GLY A 188 -13.98 15.77 -8.95
C GLY A 188 -14.40 16.94 -8.05
N SER A 189 -15.31 16.72 -7.09
CA SER A 189 -15.74 17.78 -6.16
C SER A 189 -14.62 18.28 -5.24
N LEU A 190 -13.61 17.44 -4.96
CA LEU A 190 -12.43 17.84 -4.19
C LEU A 190 -11.59 18.87 -4.94
N PHE A 191 -11.56 18.82 -6.27
CA PHE A 191 -10.84 19.78 -7.11
C PHE A 191 -11.50 21.15 -7.05
N ASP A 192 -12.84 21.19 -7.08
CA ASP A 192 -13.61 22.42 -6.96
C ASP A 192 -13.43 23.07 -5.58
N GLU A 193 -13.43 22.27 -4.51
CA GLU A 193 -13.22 22.75 -3.14
C GLU A 193 -11.82 23.37 -2.96
N HIS A 194 -10.79 22.69 -3.43
CA HIS A 194 -9.39 23.09 -3.20
C HIS A 194 -8.84 24.05 -4.26
N HIS A 195 -9.58 24.28 -5.34
CA HIS A 195 -9.20 25.17 -6.45
C HIS A 195 -7.82 24.81 -7.04
N TRP A 196 -7.53 23.52 -7.20
CA TRP A 196 -6.26 23.08 -7.76
C TRP A 196 -6.10 23.54 -9.22
N PRO A 197 -4.88 23.89 -9.66
CA PRO A 197 -4.65 24.30 -11.04
C PRO A 197 -4.94 23.14 -11.98
N LYS A 198 -5.43 23.45 -13.18
CA LYS A 198 -5.61 22.43 -14.21
C LYS A 198 -4.26 21.83 -14.63
N PRO A 199 -4.24 20.56 -15.08
CA PRO A 199 -3.01 19.89 -15.50
C PRO A 199 -2.33 20.55 -16.72
N GLU A 200 -3.08 21.25 -17.58
CA GLU A 200 -2.50 21.85 -18.78
C GLU A 200 -1.53 22.99 -18.45
N GLY A 201 -0.28 22.83 -18.92
CA GLY A 201 0.75 23.86 -18.78
C GLY A 201 1.54 23.82 -17.47
N LEU A 202 1.27 22.86 -16.57
CA LEU A 202 2.14 22.60 -15.43
C LEU A 202 3.48 22.01 -15.89
N THR A 203 4.56 22.40 -15.24
CA THR A 203 5.85 21.70 -15.33
C THR A 203 5.78 20.41 -14.52
N GLU A 204 6.72 19.49 -14.72
CA GLU A 204 6.76 18.23 -13.95
C GLU A 204 6.89 18.48 -12.44
N ASP A 205 7.76 19.40 -12.01
CA ASP A 205 7.92 19.74 -10.58
C ASP A 205 6.62 20.36 -9.99
N ALA A 206 5.96 21.24 -10.76
CA ALA A 206 4.70 21.84 -10.32
C ALA A 206 3.56 20.81 -10.28
N ALA A 207 3.53 19.90 -11.26
CA ALA A 207 2.59 18.79 -11.27
C ALA A 207 2.83 17.85 -10.09
N GLN A 208 4.08 17.52 -9.76
CA GLN A 208 4.43 16.73 -8.58
C GLN A 208 3.92 17.41 -7.29
N GLU A 209 4.17 18.71 -7.10
CA GLU A 209 3.72 19.44 -5.91
C GLU A 209 2.19 19.46 -5.77
N VAL A 210 1.47 19.69 -6.88
CA VAL A 210 0.00 19.67 -6.89
C VAL A 210 -0.51 18.25 -6.64
N MET A 211 0.04 17.26 -7.35
CA MET A 211 -0.35 15.86 -7.23
C MET A 211 -0.12 15.33 -5.82
N SER A 212 0.99 15.68 -5.16
CA SER A 212 1.20 15.30 -3.76
C SER A 212 0.11 15.83 -2.83
N ARG A 213 -0.39 17.04 -3.06
CA ARG A 213 -1.52 17.58 -2.28
C ARG A 213 -2.83 16.86 -2.59
N VAL A 214 -3.07 16.53 -3.86
CA VAL A 214 -4.24 15.76 -4.29
C VAL A 214 -4.22 14.38 -3.63
N LEU A 215 -3.12 13.64 -3.76
CA LEU A 215 -2.94 12.30 -3.18
C LEU A 215 -3.04 12.32 -1.65
N ALA A 216 -2.42 13.30 -0.99
CA ALA A 216 -2.56 13.48 0.45
C ALA A 216 -4.02 13.73 0.86
N THR A 217 -4.80 14.42 0.03
CA THR A 217 -6.23 14.67 0.28
C THR A 217 -7.06 13.41 0.05
N LEU A 218 -6.83 12.70 -1.05
CA LEU A 218 -7.51 11.43 -1.39
C LEU A 218 -7.26 10.36 -0.32
N ALA A 219 -6.04 10.26 0.19
CA ALA A 219 -5.70 9.34 1.27
C ALA A 219 -6.58 9.55 2.51
N ARG A 220 -6.96 10.79 2.85
CA ARG A 220 -7.85 11.08 4.00
C ARG A 220 -9.27 10.52 3.84
N PHE A 221 -9.62 10.06 2.64
CA PHE A 221 -10.88 9.43 2.29
C PHE A 221 -10.71 7.97 1.88
N ASN A 222 -9.58 7.35 2.24
CA ASN A 222 -9.21 5.98 1.87
C ASN A 222 -9.20 5.73 0.35
N VAL A 223 -8.81 6.74 -0.43
CA VAL A 223 -8.60 6.57 -1.87
C VAL A 223 -7.10 6.49 -2.14
N ALA A 224 -6.66 5.37 -2.68
CA ALA A 224 -5.30 5.14 -3.16
C ALA A 224 -5.23 5.42 -4.66
N PHE A 225 -4.12 6.03 -5.09
CA PHE A 225 -3.81 6.13 -6.51
C PHE A 225 -2.38 5.66 -6.75
N ASP A 226 -2.28 4.50 -7.39
CA ASP A 226 -1.03 3.80 -7.64
C ASP A 226 -0.43 4.31 -8.96
N MET A 227 0.66 5.06 -8.87
CA MET A 227 1.31 5.62 -10.05
C MET A 227 2.11 4.57 -10.80
N CYS A 228 1.79 4.43 -12.09
CA CYS A 228 2.57 3.64 -13.03
C CYS A 228 4.03 4.16 -13.10
N PRO A 229 5.05 3.28 -13.10
CA PRO A 229 6.46 3.67 -13.24
C PRO A 229 6.78 4.40 -14.56
N LYS A 230 5.99 4.11 -15.60
CA LYS A 230 6.11 4.69 -16.94
C LYS A 230 5.45 6.08 -17.03
N CYS A 231 4.66 6.49 -16.02
CA CYS A 231 3.99 7.80 -16.01
C CYS A 231 4.85 8.91 -15.41
N THR A 232 4.72 10.11 -15.99
CA THR A 232 5.16 11.38 -15.40
C THR A 232 4.12 11.88 -14.41
N TRP A 233 4.51 12.77 -13.49
CA TRP A 233 3.60 13.43 -12.56
C TRP A 233 2.53 14.24 -13.30
N GLN A 234 2.91 14.95 -14.37
CA GLN A 234 1.94 15.67 -15.20
C GLN A 234 0.89 14.74 -15.81
N HIS A 235 1.31 13.60 -16.37
CA HIS A 235 0.37 12.65 -16.98
C HIS A 235 -0.51 12.00 -15.91
N ALA A 236 0.06 11.58 -14.78
CA ALA A 236 -0.72 11.03 -13.67
C ALA A 236 -1.76 12.03 -13.15
N TYR A 237 -1.39 13.31 -13.03
CA TYR A 237 -2.33 14.36 -12.62
C TYR A 237 -3.45 14.58 -13.65
N GLN A 238 -3.13 14.54 -14.94
CA GLN A 238 -4.14 14.56 -16.01
C GLN A 238 -5.09 13.36 -15.92
N LEU A 239 -4.58 12.15 -15.63
CA LEU A 239 -5.41 10.95 -15.50
C LEU A 239 -6.40 11.07 -14.35
N ILE A 240 -5.99 11.55 -13.17
CA ILE A 240 -6.96 11.77 -12.08
C ILE A 240 -8.03 12.77 -12.51
N HIS A 241 -7.63 13.87 -13.14
CA HIS A 241 -8.57 14.91 -13.57
C HIS A 241 -9.56 14.40 -14.65
N ASP A 242 -9.10 13.60 -15.61
CA ASP A 242 -9.91 13.21 -16.76
C ASP A 242 -10.66 11.89 -16.59
N LYS A 243 -10.10 10.97 -15.81
CA LYS A 243 -10.62 9.60 -15.64
C LYS A 243 -11.25 9.40 -14.28
N LEU A 244 -10.64 9.92 -13.23
CA LEU A 244 -11.10 9.69 -11.87
C LEU A 244 -12.02 10.78 -11.33
N ALA A 245 -12.15 11.94 -11.98
CA ALA A 245 -13.01 13.00 -11.47
C ALA A 245 -14.49 12.61 -11.35
N ASP A 246 -14.98 11.71 -12.20
CA ASP A 246 -16.35 11.19 -12.14
C ASP A 246 -16.51 9.97 -11.21
N GLU A 247 -15.40 9.39 -10.75
CA GLU A 247 -15.42 8.28 -9.79
C GLU A 247 -15.87 8.76 -8.42
N GLU A 248 -16.46 7.85 -7.65
CA GLU A 248 -17.07 8.15 -6.36
C GLU A 248 -16.31 7.48 -5.21
N PHE A 249 -16.28 8.18 -4.07
CA PHE A 249 -15.82 7.63 -2.81
C PHE A 249 -16.86 7.84 -1.71
N TYR A 250 -16.71 7.13 -0.60
CA TYR A 250 -17.68 7.13 0.49
C TYR A 250 -17.04 7.74 1.76
N PRO A 251 -17.31 9.01 2.10
CA PRO A 251 -16.71 9.67 3.27
C PRO A 251 -16.92 8.91 4.58
N VAL A 252 -18.03 8.18 4.71
CA VAL A 252 -18.36 7.36 5.90
C VAL A 252 -17.40 6.18 6.12
N MET A 253 -16.64 5.81 5.08
CA MET A 253 -15.62 4.76 5.13
C MET A 253 -14.27 5.27 5.63
N LYS A 254 -14.10 6.58 5.84
CA LYS A 254 -12.88 7.16 6.39
C LYS A 254 -12.45 6.48 7.69
N GLY A 255 -11.18 6.09 7.75
CA GLY A 255 -10.57 5.44 8.92
C GLY A 255 -10.94 3.96 9.06
N SER A 256 -11.69 3.40 8.11
CA SER A 256 -11.78 1.94 7.95
C SER A 256 -10.54 1.40 7.22
N ASP A 257 -10.42 0.08 7.15
CA ASP A 257 -9.37 -0.60 6.37
C ASP A 257 -9.77 -0.81 4.90
N TRP A 258 -10.95 -0.31 4.50
CA TRP A 258 -11.42 -0.35 3.12
C TRP A 258 -10.83 0.80 2.34
N ILE A 259 -10.11 0.46 1.28
CA ILE A 259 -9.42 1.40 0.41
C ILE A 259 -9.89 1.17 -1.03
N SER A 260 -10.29 2.25 -1.69
CA SER A 260 -10.51 2.25 -3.14
C SER A 260 -9.17 2.46 -3.83
N HIS A 261 -8.71 1.46 -4.59
CA HIS A 261 -7.48 1.53 -5.38
C HIS A 261 -7.77 1.93 -6.82
N TYR A 262 -6.99 2.88 -7.33
CA TYR A 262 -7.01 3.27 -8.73
C TYR A 262 -5.58 3.24 -9.28
N GLY A 263 -5.35 2.52 -10.38
CA GLY A 263 -4.02 2.41 -10.99
C GLY A 263 -3.87 3.33 -12.20
N ALA A 264 -2.76 4.04 -12.32
CA ALA A 264 -2.42 4.68 -13.59
C ALA A 264 -2.06 3.66 -14.68
N SER A 265 -1.70 2.43 -14.29
CA SER A 265 -1.48 1.27 -15.18
C SER A 265 -2.71 0.95 -16.02
N ASP A 266 -3.90 1.11 -15.46
CA ASP A 266 -5.19 0.83 -16.12
C ASP A 266 -5.44 1.73 -17.33
N PHE A 267 -4.71 2.85 -17.43
CA PHE A 267 -4.78 3.82 -18.51
C PHE A 267 -3.46 3.94 -19.28
N CYS A 268 -2.48 3.09 -18.99
CA CYS A 268 -1.16 3.12 -19.60
C CYS A 268 -1.07 2.08 -20.71
N GLY A 269 -1.08 2.51 -21.97
CA GLY A 269 -0.97 1.62 -23.15
C GLY A 269 0.18 0.61 -23.05
N PRO A 270 1.42 1.03 -22.73
CA PRO A 270 2.54 0.10 -22.53
C PRO A 270 2.39 -0.90 -21.37
N CYS A 271 1.53 -0.65 -20.38
CA CYS A 271 1.21 -1.64 -19.34
C CYS A 271 0.11 -2.58 -19.81
N GLN A 272 -0.90 -2.07 -20.51
CA GLN A 272 -1.95 -2.91 -21.11
C GLN A 272 -1.36 -3.90 -22.12
N GLU A 273 -0.46 -3.46 -22.99
CA GLU A 273 0.23 -4.34 -23.96
C GLU A 273 1.12 -5.40 -23.29
N GLU A 274 1.64 -5.12 -22.08
CA GLU A 274 2.46 -6.06 -21.31
C GLU A 274 1.56 -7.11 -20.65
N PHE A 275 0.48 -6.66 -20.01
CA PHE A 275 -0.55 -7.51 -19.43
C PHE A 275 -1.20 -8.44 -20.47
N GLU A 276 -1.57 -7.93 -21.65
CA GLU A 276 -2.14 -8.73 -22.74
C GLU A 276 -1.20 -9.85 -23.19
N LYS A 277 0.11 -9.57 -23.32
CA LYS A 277 1.12 -10.58 -23.68
C LYS A 277 1.28 -11.65 -22.61
N GLU A 278 1.18 -11.28 -21.34
CA GLU A 278 1.29 -12.22 -20.23
C GLU A 278 0.04 -13.13 -20.17
N CYS A 279 -1.16 -12.57 -20.36
CA CYS A 279 -2.38 -13.36 -20.52
C CYS A 279 -2.30 -14.34 -21.70
N GLU A 280 -1.89 -13.86 -22.89
CA GLU A 280 -1.70 -14.73 -24.06
C GLU A 280 -0.68 -15.85 -23.80
N SER A 281 0.35 -15.58 -22.99
CA SER A 281 1.34 -16.59 -22.65
C SER A 281 0.81 -17.67 -21.70
N MET A 282 -0.10 -17.32 -20.79
CA MET A 282 -0.73 -18.26 -19.86
C MET A 282 -1.71 -19.19 -20.57
N GLU A 283 -2.52 -18.67 -21.49
CA GLU A 283 -3.48 -19.48 -22.28
C GLU A 283 -2.77 -20.58 -23.09
N LEU A 284 -1.55 -20.33 -23.58
CA LEU A 284 -0.76 -21.32 -24.32
C LEU A 284 -0.29 -22.49 -23.44
N PHE A 285 -0.17 -22.33 -22.12
CA PHE A 285 0.19 -23.43 -21.22
C PHE A 285 -0.98 -24.33 -20.86
N GLU A 286 -2.23 -23.84 -20.97
CA GLU A 286 -3.42 -24.64 -20.72
C GLU A 286 -3.66 -25.63 -21.87
N ASP A 287 -3.46 -25.21 -23.12
CA ASP A 287 -3.66 -26.05 -24.31
C ASP A 287 -2.63 -27.19 -24.46
N ASP A 288 -1.40 -27.01 -23.95
CA ASP A 288 -0.34 -28.02 -24.01
C ASP A 288 -0.41 -29.05 -22.85
N ASN A 289 -1.19 -28.78 -21.81
CA ASN A 289 -1.38 -29.69 -20.66
C ASN A 289 -2.54 -30.70 -20.83
N ASP A 290 -3.29 -30.64 -21.94
CA ASP A 290 -4.16 -31.72 -22.42
C ASP A 290 -3.33 -32.88 -23.01
N VAL A 291 -2.26 -33.29 -22.32
CA VAL A 291 -1.54 -34.52 -22.62
C VAL A 291 -2.48 -35.67 -22.28
N ASP A 292 -2.99 -36.35 -23.32
CA ASP A 292 -3.81 -37.57 -23.23
C ASP A 292 -3.24 -38.57 -22.21
N ILE A 293 -3.73 -38.49 -20.97
CA ILE A 293 -3.41 -39.42 -19.87
C ILE A 293 -3.81 -40.86 -20.25
N GLU A 294 -4.69 -41.03 -21.24
CA GLU A 294 -5.07 -42.33 -21.79
C GLU A 294 -3.89 -43.09 -22.43
N SER A 295 -2.79 -42.44 -22.76
CA SER A 295 -1.61 -43.07 -23.39
C SER A 295 -0.63 -43.74 -22.42
N LEU A 296 -0.79 -43.57 -21.10
CA LEU A 296 0.14 -44.11 -20.09
C LEU A 296 -0.26 -45.47 -19.47
N ASN A 297 -1.39 -46.04 -19.86
CA ASN A 297 -1.88 -47.34 -19.34
C ASN A 297 -1.68 -48.52 -20.32
N GLY A 298 -0.73 -48.42 -21.26
CA GLY A 298 -0.41 -49.46 -22.27
C GLY A 298 0.74 -50.38 -21.88
#